data_AF-A0A5B7KG07-F1
#
_entry.id   AF-A0A5B7KG07-F1
#
_cell.length_a   1.000
_cell.length_b   1.000
_cell.length_c   1.000
_cell.angle_alpha   90.00
_cell.angle_beta   90.00
_cell.angle_gamma   90.00
#
_symmetry.space_group_name_H-M   'P 1'
#
loop_
_entity.id
_entity.type
_entity.pdbx_description
1 polymer ?
#
loop_
_entity_poly.entity_id
_entity_poly.type
_entity_poly.pdbx_seq_one_letter_code
_entity_poly.pdbx_strand_id
1 'polypeptide(L)'
;MSVTESWVVFVIGDLLKTSGPGIHMSGLFFYAYPYDSCLCVADTIKHYLDGTSSIRGSLTGFFLTTRPLVRLASWDPLCCWVRDVMGALTLLSSLPILLDQPLPVRQPGCCLLLQ
;
A
#
# COMPACT_ATOMS: atom_id res chain seq x y z
N MET A 1 -11.05 -9.58 -2.48
CA MET A 1 -9.98 -9.79 -1.49
C MET A 1 -10.63 -10.42 -0.28
N SER A 2 -10.00 -11.43 0.31
CA SER A 2 -10.49 -12.08 1.53
C SER A 2 -9.39 -12.06 2.58
N VAL A 3 -9.76 -11.72 3.81
CA VAL A 3 -8.84 -11.55 4.94
C VAL A 3 -9.27 -12.54 6.01
N THR A 4 -8.32 -13.30 6.53
CA THR A 4 -8.50 -14.23 7.66
C THR A 4 -7.39 -14.02 8.67
N GLU A 5 -7.48 -14.68 9.82
CA GLU A 5 -6.43 -14.62 10.84
C GLU A 5 -5.08 -15.12 10.32
N SER A 6 -5.07 -16.17 9.51
CA SER A 6 -3.83 -16.85 9.09
C SER A 6 -3.33 -16.45 7.69
N TRP A 7 -4.16 -15.81 6.87
CA TRP A 7 -3.76 -15.39 5.53
C TRP A 7 -4.68 -14.30 4.94
N VAL A 8 -4.14 -13.59 3.94
CA VAL A 8 -4.85 -12.63 3.09
C VAL A 8 -4.72 -13.06 1.63
N VAL A 9 -5.82 -13.03 0.86
CA VAL A 9 -5.80 -13.33 -0.57
C VAL A 9 -6.31 -12.17 -1.43
N PHE A 10 -5.58 -11.88 -2.50
CA PHE A 10 -6.03 -11.05 -3.60
C PHE A 10 -6.36 -11.92 -4.81
N VAL A 11 -7.63 -11.87 -5.23
CA VAL A 11 -8.07 -12.54 -6.45
C VAL A 11 -7.99 -11.52 -7.59
N ILE A 12 -7.20 -11.83 -8.61
CA ILE A 12 -7.11 -11.03 -9.82
C ILE A 12 -8.19 -11.56 -10.77
N GLY A 13 -9.32 -10.86 -10.87
CA GLY A 13 -10.45 -11.33 -11.70
C GLY A 13 -10.16 -11.27 -13.20
N ASP A 14 -9.33 -10.32 -13.63
CA ASP A 14 -9.09 -10.04 -15.04
C ASP A 14 -8.04 -10.98 -15.65
N LEU A 15 -8.24 -11.33 -16.93
CA LEU A 15 -7.26 -12.08 -17.70
C LEU A 15 -6.02 -11.19 -17.93
N LEU A 16 -4.88 -11.59 -17.39
CA LEU A 16 -3.64 -10.87 -17.64
C LEU A 16 -3.10 -11.22 -19.02
N LYS A 17 -2.47 -10.26 -19.71
CA LYS A 17 -1.88 -10.49 -21.04
C LYS A 17 -0.86 -11.65 -21.06
N THR A 18 -0.27 -11.97 -19.92
CA THR A 18 0.73 -13.03 -19.75
C THR A 18 0.13 -14.39 -19.41
N SER A 19 -1.19 -14.49 -19.16
CA SER A 19 -1.82 -15.76 -18.86
C SER A 19 -2.18 -16.50 -20.15
N GLY A 20 -1.77 -17.77 -20.27
CA GLY A 20 -2.12 -18.60 -21.41
C GLY A 20 -3.64 -18.76 -21.58
N PRO A 21 -4.14 -19.10 -22.77
CA PRO A 21 -5.57 -19.30 -23.00
C PRO A 21 -6.14 -20.32 -22.00
N GLY A 22 -7.15 -19.92 -21.22
CA GLY A 22 -7.80 -20.79 -20.22
C GLY A 22 -7.05 -20.95 -18.89
N ILE A 23 -5.87 -20.34 -18.73
CA ILE A 23 -5.14 -20.31 -17.45
C ILE A 23 -5.49 -19.01 -16.76
N HIS A 24 -6.28 -19.06 -15.71
CA HIS A 24 -6.50 -17.90 -14.83
C HIS A 24 -5.40 -17.86 -13.78
N MET A 25 -4.88 -16.68 -13.46
CA MET A 25 -3.89 -16.58 -12.38
C MET A 25 -4.55 -16.91 -11.05
N SER A 26 -3.93 -17.84 -10.30
CA SER A 26 -4.33 -18.11 -8.93
C SER A 26 -4.22 -16.84 -8.08
N GLY A 27 -5.06 -16.76 -7.04
CA GLY A 27 -5.02 -15.64 -6.11
C GLY A 27 -3.64 -15.48 -5.47
N LEU A 28 -3.24 -14.24 -5.20
CA LEU A 28 -2.02 -13.94 -4.46
C LEU A 28 -2.29 -14.16 -2.97
N PHE A 29 -1.68 -15.19 -2.40
CA PHE A 29 -1.80 -15.53 -0.98
C PHE A 29 -0.63 -14.95 -0.18
N PHE A 30 -0.96 -14.23 0.89
CA PHE A 30 -0.02 -13.74 1.89
C PHE A 30 -0.34 -14.43 3.22
N TYR A 31 0.56 -15.26 3.70
CA TYR A 31 0.39 -15.97 4.97
C TYR A 31 0.88 -15.11 6.14
N ALA A 32 0.26 -15.31 7.31
CA ALA A 32 0.75 -14.75 8.55
C ALA A 32 2.17 -15.27 8.83
N TYR A 33 3.02 -14.38 9.34
CA TYR A 33 4.40 -14.70 9.69
C TYR A 33 4.58 -14.48 11.19
N PRO A 34 4.41 -15.52 12.01
CA PRO A 34 4.29 -15.37 13.46
C PRO A 34 5.61 -15.05 14.17
N TYR A 35 6.74 -15.21 13.49
CA TYR A 35 8.07 -14.97 14.07
C TYR A 35 8.41 -13.49 14.20
N ASP A 36 7.91 -12.65 13.27
CA ASP A 36 8.14 -11.21 13.30
C ASP A 36 6.97 -10.47 12.63
N SER A 37 6.18 -9.75 13.44
CA SER A 37 5.06 -8.96 12.96
C SER A 37 5.48 -7.80 12.06
N CYS A 38 6.69 -7.26 12.23
CA CYS A 38 7.21 -6.16 11.40
C CYS A 38 7.52 -6.60 9.97
N LEU A 39 7.77 -7.89 9.76
CA LEU A 39 7.96 -8.49 8.43
C LEU A 39 6.68 -9.12 7.88
N CYS A 40 5.61 -9.21 8.68
CA CYS A 40 4.39 -9.85 8.27
C CYS A 40 3.55 -8.96 7.35
N VAL A 41 3.55 -9.29 6.06
CA VAL A 41 2.72 -8.61 5.05
C VAL A 41 1.22 -8.75 5.36
N ALA A 42 0.78 -9.93 5.81
CA ALA A 42 -0.63 -10.17 6.14
C ALA A 42 -1.12 -9.24 7.26
N ASP A 43 -0.32 -9.06 8.33
CA ASP A 43 -0.68 -8.18 9.44
C ASP A 43 -0.60 -6.71 9.05
N THR A 44 0.40 -6.33 8.25
CA THR A 44 0.48 -4.99 7.66
C THR A 44 -0.78 -4.67 6.84
N ILE A 45 -1.27 -5.62 6.04
CA ILE A 45 -2.49 -5.46 5.25
C ILE A 45 -3.72 -5.31 6.17
N LYS A 46 -3.86 -6.16 7.20
CA LYS A 46 -4.96 -6.07 8.16
C LYS A 46 -4.99 -4.70 8.84
N HIS A 47 -3.86 -4.26 9.39
CA HIS A 47 -3.73 -2.95 10.03
C HIS A 47 -4.09 -1.80 9.08
N TYR A 48 -3.68 -1.87 7.81
CA TYR A 48 -4.06 -0.88 6.81
C TYR A 48 -5.58 -0.86 6.55
N LEU A 49 -6.21 -2.03 6.45
CA LEU A 49 -7.65 -2.13 6.22
C LEU A 49 -8.45 -1.62 7.41
N ASP A 50 -8.03 -1.94 8.63
CA ASP A 50 -8.66 -1.44 9.86
C ASP A 50 -8.56 0.09 9.92
N GLY A 51 -7.38 0.65 9.66
CA GLY A 51 -7.15 2.10 9.66
C GLY A 51 -7.90 2.84 8.54
N THR A 52 -8.21 2.18 7.42
CA THR A 52 -8.94 2.78 6.30
C THR A 52 -10.44 2.45 6.26
N SER A 53 -10.91 1.62 7.18
CA SER A 53 -12.30 1.12 7.23
C SER A 53 -13.34 2.26 7.22
N SER A 54 -13.09 3.32 7.98
CA SER A 54 -14.00 4.47 8.13
C SER A 54 -14.13 5.33 6.88
N ILE A 55 -13.12 5.34 6.00
CA ILE A 55 -13.06 6.21 4.82
C ILE A 55 -13.30 5.48 3.50
N ARG A 56 -13.33 4.15 3.52
CA ARG A 56 -13.39 3.31 2.32
C ARG A 56 -14.74 3.37 1.60
N GLY A 57 -15.84 3.53 2.32
CA GLY A 57 -17.18 3.63 1.74
C GLY A 57 -17.49 2.51 0.75
N SER A 58 -17.78 2.85 -0.51
CA SER A 58 -18.06 1.90 -1.60
C SER A 58 -16.85 1.52 -2.45
N LEU A 59 -15.63 1.95 -2.09
CA LEU A 59 -14.43 1.70 -2.89
C LEU A 59 -13.92 0.27 -2.69
N THR A 60 -13.86 -0.50 -3.78
CA THR A 60 -13.49 -1.91 -3.78
C THR A 60 -12.00 -2.18 -3.97
N GLY A 61 -11.25 -1.22 -4.51
CA GLY A 61 -9.81 -1.38 -4.73
C GLY A 61 -8.97 -1.15 -3.46
N PHE A 62 -7.72 -1.62 -3.45
CA PHE A 62 -6.93 -1.73 -2.22
C PHE A 62 -6.38 -0.38 -1.72
N PHE A 63 -5.55 0.30 -2.51
CA PHE A 63 -4.88 1.53 -2.07
C PHE A 63 -5.78 2.75 -2.18
N LEU A 64 -5.97 3.47 -1.08
CA LEU A 64 -6.76 4.70 -1.00
C LEU A 64 -5.87 5.93 -0.82
N THR A 65 -6.19 7.01 -1.51
CA THR A 65 -5.62 8.32 -1.24
C THR A 65 -6.36 8.99 -0.08
N THR A 66 -5.62 9.49 0.90
CA THR A 66 -6.17 10.17 2.10
C THR A 66 -6.39 11.67 1.89
N ARG A 67 -5.95 12.24 0.77
CA ARG A 67 -6.23 13.64 0.41
C ARG A 67 -7.74 13.80 0.15
N PRO A 68 -8.36 14.95 0.49
CA PRO A 68 -9.74 15.21 0.12
C PRO A 68 -9.82 15.28 -1.41
N LEU A 69 -10.59 14.53 -2.18
CA LEU A 69 -11.58 13.45 -2.00
C LEU A 69 -10.92 12.07 -1.86
N VAL A 70 -11.44 11.21 -0.96
CA VAL A 70 -10.97 9.81 -0.86
C VAL A 70 -11.24 9.11 -2.18
N ARG A 71 -10.17 8.59 -2.80
CA ARG A 71 -10.19 7.95 -4.11
C ARG A 71 -9.28 6.74 -4.09
N LEU A 72 -9.46 5.87 -5.08
CA LEU A 72 -8.48 4.82 -5.33
C LEU A 72 -7.17 5.45 -5.84
N ALA A 73 -6.05 5.01 -5.29
CA ALA A 73 -4.74 5.43 -5.75
C ALA A 73 -4.51 4.92 -7.18
N SER A 74 -4.19 5.84 -8.09
CA SER A 74 -3.67 5.50 -9.41
C SER A 74 -2.17 5.20 -9.33
N TRP A 75 -1.54 4.99 -10.48
CA TRP A 75 -0.10 4.74 -10.58
C TRP A 75 0.75 5.88 -10.02
N ASP A 76 0.45 7.14 -10.36
CA ASP A 76 1.32 8.27 -9.98
C ASP A 76 1.42 8.46 -8.46
N PRO A 77 0.32 8.43 -7.67
CA PRO A 77 0.40 8.43 -6.22
C PRO A 77 1.22 7.28 -5.65
N LEU A 78 1.05 6.05 -6.17
CA LEU A 78 1.80 4.89 -5.71
C LEU A 78 3.30 5.05 -5.97
N CYS A 79 3.69 5.50 -7.17
CA CYS A 79 5.08 5.80 -7.50
C CYS A 79 5.69 6.86 -6.59
N CYS A 80 4.93 7.92 -6.30
CA CYS A 80 5.38 8.95 -5.38
C CYS A 80 5.63 8.38 -3.98
N TRP A 81 4.70 7.58 -3.45
CA TRP A 81 4.86 6.97 -2.12
C TRP A 81 6.06 6.03 -2.04
N VAL A 82 6.26 5.19 -3.06
CA VAL A 82 7.44 4.30 -3.10
C VAL A 82 8.72 5.12 -3.09
N ARG A 83 8.81 6.17 -3.92
CA ARG A 83 9.98 7.05 -3.94
C ARG A 83 10.18 7.79 -2.62
N ASP A 84 9.10 8.25 -1.99
CA ASP A 84 9.17 8.96 -0.71
C ASP A 84 9.66 8.03 0.40
N VAL A 85 9.16 6.79 0.46
CA VAL A 85 9.62 5.77 1.43
C VAL A 85 11.09 5.44 1.19
N MET A 86 11.47 5.13 -0.05
CA MET A 86 12.86 4.81 -0.38
C MET A 86 13.81 5.99 -0.15
N GLY A 87 13.37 7.21 -0.48
CA GLY A 87 14.11 8.44 -0.24
C GLY A 87 14.29 8.73 1.25
N ALA A 88 13.24 8.56 2.06
CA ALA A 88 13.34 8.70 3.50
C ALA A 88 14.32 7.70 4.12
N LEU A 89 14.33 6.44 3.65
CA LEU A 89 15.29 5.43 4.10
C LEU A 89 16.74 5.80 3.76
N THR A 90 16.99 6.43 2.60
CA THR A 90 18.34 6.92 2.24
C THR A 90 18.81 8.12 3.08
N LEU A 91 17.86 8.94 3.57
CA LEU A 91 18.19 10.04 4.49
C LEU A 91 18.38 9.53 5.93
N LEU A 92 17.61 8.52 6.34
CA LEU A 92 17.70 7.88 7.65
C LEU A 92 18.96 7.03 7.81
N SER A 93 19.50 6.43 6.74
CA SER A 93 20.82 5.77 6.81
C SER A 93 21.99 6.75 6.99
N SER A 94 21.73 8.06 6.86
CA SER A 94 22.71 9.14 7.02
C SER A 94 22.62 9.87 8.38
N LEU A 95 21.66 9.51 9.23
CA LEU A 95 21.49 10.06 10.59
C LEU A 95 21.32 8.90 11.60
N PRO A 96 21.93 8.97 12.79
CA PRO A 96 21.78 7.92 13.78
C PRO A 96 20.33 7.85 14.24
N ILE A 97 19.71 6.71 13.94
CA ILE A 97 18.46 6.11 14.43
C ILE A 97 17.73 6.97 15.48
N LEU A 98 16.65 7.64 15.05
CA LEU A 98 15.53 8.01 15.91
C LEU A 98 14.24 7.54 15.24
N LEU A 99 13.96 6.25 15.43
CA LEU A 99 12.77 5.55 14.96
C LEU A 99 11.61 5.82 15.93
N ASP A 100 11.06 7.03 15.94
CA ASP A 100 9.74 7.27 16.56
C ASP A 100 9.14 8.63 16.16
N GLN A 101 8.93 8.90 14.87
CA GLN A 101 8.04 10.01 14.50
C GLN A 101 7.07 9.58 13.40
N PRO A 102 5.76 9.90 13.54
CA PRO A 102 4.80 9.70 12.48
C PRO A 102 5.27 10.48 11.24
N LEU A 103 5.31 9.80 10.09
CA LEU A 103 5.67 10.39 8.80
C LEU A 103 5.02 11.78 8.66
N PRO A 104 5.79 12.86 8.49
CA PRO A 104 5.21 14.17 8.30
C PRO A 104 4.42 14.16 7.00
N VAL A 105 3.11 14.29 7.13
CA VAL A 105 2.22 14.58 6.00
C VAL A 105 2.64 15.94 5.46
N ARG A 106 3.51 15.92 4.44
CA ARG A 106 4.05 17.13 3.82
C ARG A 106 2.91 17.93 3.20
N GLN A 107 2.70 19.15 3.71
CA GLN A 107 1.79 20.12 3.10
C GLN A 107 2.32 20.61 1.73
N PRO A 108 1.43 20.92 0.78
CA PRO A 108 1.78 21.12 -0.62
C PRO A 108 2.19 22.56 -0.92
N GLY A 109 3.37 22.74 -1.53
CA GLY A 109 3.82 24.06 -2.00
C GLY A 109 4.83 24.04 -3.16
N CYS A 110 5.15 22.90 -3.78
CA CYS A 110 6.16 22.84 -4.84
C CYS A 110 5.70 22.10 -6.11
N CYS A 111 4.49 22.42 -6.58
CA CYS A 111 4.14 22.26 -8.00
C CYS A 111 3.43 23.54 -8.45
N LEU A 112 4.17 24.64 -8.56
CA LEU A 112 3.76 25.76 -9.39
C LEU A 112 4.87 26.05 -10.40
N LEU A 113 4.46 25.91 -11.67
CA LEU A 113 5.00 26.58 -12.86
C LEU A 113 6.40 26.16 -13.33
N LEU A 114 6.41 25.13 -14.20
CA LEU A 114 7.22 25.20 -15.42
C LEU A 114 6.33 25.80 -16.51
N GLN A 115 6.55 27.07 -16.83
CA GLN A 115 6.35 27.59 -18.18
C GLN A 115 7.61 27.28 -18.99
#